data_AF-A0A975GAT7-F1
#
_entry.id   AF-A0A975GAT7-F1
#
_cell.length_a   1.000
_cell.length_b   1.000
_cell.length_c   1.000
_cell.angle_alpha   90.00
_cell.angle_beta   90.00
_cell.angle_gamma   90.00
#
_symmetry.space_group_name_H-M   'P 1'
#
loop_
_entity.id
_entity.type
_entity.pdbx_description
1 polymer ?
#
loop_
_entity_poly.entity_id
_entity_poly.type
_entity_poly.pdbx_seq_one_letter_code
_entity_poly.pdbx_strand_id
1 'polypeptide(L)'
;MVQEVERKYFEDGKIASEIYYKDGKYHREDGAAIIEYHKNGQIKRMEYYKEGKYFRENAPAFILYYDNGQVEREEYYKDGKYHREDGPAIIEYHKDGQVKREEYYINNKHLNYREWLKETLGKTIQSQIEEELEL
;
A
#
# COMPACT_ATOMS: atom_id res chain seq x y z
N MET A 1 3.40 0.40 26.70
CA MET A 1 2.33 -0.06 25.79
C MET A 1 2.78 -1.40 25.25
N VAL A 2 1.92 -2.43 25.30
CA VAL A 2 2.26 -3.80 24.90
C VAL A 2 1.91 -3.95 23.42
N GLN A 3 2.87 -4.42 22.63
CA GLN A 3 2.58 -4.88 21.28
C GLN A 3 2.08 -6.33 21.37
N GLU A 4 0.91 -6.58 20.82
CA GLU A 4 0.29 -7.90 20.80
C GLU A 4 0.41 -8.52 19.41
N VAL A 5 0.53 -9.84 19.34
CA VAL A 5 0.55 -10.58 18.08
C VAL A 5 -0.42 -11.75 18.15
N GLU A 6 -1.34 -11.79 17.20
CA GLU A 6 -2.25 -12.90 16.96
C GLU A 6 -1.71 -13.74 15.81
N ARG A 7 -1.59 -15.06 16.02
CA ARG A 7 -1.18 -16.01 14.99
C ARG A 7 -2.27 -17.03 14.73
N LYS A 8 -2.56 -17.27 13.45
CA LYS A 8 -3.44 -18.36 13.01
C LYS A 8 -2.61 -19.37 12.23
N TYR A 9 -3.05 -20.63 12.28
CA TYR A 9 -2.37 -21.74 11.64
C TYR A 9 -3.34 -22.49 10.74
N PHE A 10 -2.82 -23.06 9.67
CA PHE A 10 -3.53 -24.06 8.87
C PHE A 10 -3.62 -25.38 9.65
N GLU A 11 -4.47 -26.30 9.17
CA GLU A 11 -4.63 -27.63 9.75
C GLU A 11 -3.33 -28.45 9.79
N ASP A 12 -2.41 -28.19 8.85
CA ASP A 12 -1.09 -28.83 8.79
C ASP A 12 -0.05 -28.20 9.73
N GLY A 13 -0.45 -27.22 10.55
CA GLY A 13 0.39 -26.55 11.53
C GLY A 13 1.26 -25.42 10.96
N LYS A 14 1.24 -25.15 9.65
CA LYS A 14 1.92 -23.98 9.09
C LYS A 14 1.19 -22.70 9.46
N ILE A 15 1.94 -21.60 9.54
CA ILE A 15 1.36 -20.29 9.82
C ILE A 15 0.46 -19.83 8.66
N ALA A 16 -0.75 -19.40 9.00
CA ALA A 16 -1.74 -18.89 8.06
C ALA A 16 -1.81 -17.36 8.09
N SER A 17 -1.65 -16.75 9.27
CA SER A 17 -1.57 -15.30 9.40
C SER A 17 -0.85 -14.84 10.66
N GLU A 18 -0.26 -13.65 10.61
CA GLU A 18 0.23 -12.87 11.75
C GLU A 18 -0.41 -11.49 11.74
N ILE A 19 -0.98 -11.08 12.87
CA ILE A 19 -1.62 -9.78 13.03
C ILE A 19 -1.04 -9.09 14.26
N TYR A 20 -0.55 -7.86 14.08
CA TYR A 20 0.13 -7.08 15.09
C TYR A 20 -0.76 -5.91 15.53
N TYR A 21 -0.88 -5.75 16.85
CA TYR A 21 -1.69 -4.72 17.46
C TYR A 21 -0.90 -3.89 18.46
N LYS A 22 -1.33 -2.65 18.64
CA LYS A 22 -0.93 -1.76 19.74
C LYS A 22 -2.18 -1.02 20.19
N ASP A 23 -2.47 -1.08 21.49
CA ASP A 23 -3.64 -0.45 22.10
C ASP A 23 -4.97 -0.78 21.38
N GLY A 24 -5.14 -2.05 20.99
CA GLY A 24 -6.33 -2.56 20.31
C GLY A 24 -6.47 -2.17 18.84
N LYS A 25 -5.45 -1.57 18.22
CA LYS A 25 -5.45 -1.17 16.80
C LYS A 25 -4.35 -1.89 16.04
N TYR A 26 -4.57 -2.18 14.75
CA TYR A 26 -3.51 -2.68 13.87
C TYR A 26 -2.34 -1.69 13.84
N HIS A 27 -1.15 -2.17 14.20
CA HIS A 27 0.02 -1.33 14.34
C HIS A 27 1.29 -2.16 14.31
N ARG A 28 2.27 -1.73 13.51
CA ARG A 28 3.65 -2.20 13.60
C ARG A 28 4.59 -1.10 13.10
N GLU A 29 5.62 -0.78 13.88
CA GLU A 29 6.62 0.23 13.48
C GLU A 29 7.52 -0.31 12.36
N ASP A 30 8.00 -1.55 12.51
CA ASP A 30 8.98 -2.15 11.60
C ASP A 30 8.38 -3.31 10.78
N GLY A 31 7.45 -2.99 9.88
CA GLY A 31 6.95 -3.92 8.87
C GLY A 31 5.43 -4.00 8.77
N ALA A 32 4.94 -5.05 8.09
CA ALA A 32 3.51 -5.26 7.91
C ALA A 32 2.84 -5.63 9.24
N ALA A 33 1.74 -4.94 9.56
CA ALA A 33 0.91 -5.24 10.71
C ALA A 33 0.00 -6.45 10.45
N ILE A 34 -0.27 -6.78 9.18
CA ILE A 34 -0.97 -8.00 8.79
C ILE A 34 -0.14 -8.73 7.75
N ILE A 35 0.13 -10.00 7.98
CA ILE A 35 0.76 -10.91 7.01
C ILE A 35 -0.14 -12.13 6.90
N GLU A 36 -0.61 -12.44 5.70
CA GLU A 36 -1.32 -13.69 5.40
C GLU A 36 -0.49 -14.55 4.46
N TYR A 37 -0.60 -15.86 4.61
CA TYR A 37 0.12 -16.85 3.80
C TYR A 37 -0.85 -17.68 2.96
N HIS A 38 -0.36 -18.14 1.82
CA HIS A 38 -0.96 -19.24 1.07
C HIS A 38 -0.63 -20.58 1.76
N LYS A 39 -1.42 -21.63 1.48
CA LYS A 39 -1.14 -22.98 2.04
C LYS A 39 0.23 -23.55 1.64
N ASN A 40 0.80 -23.06 0.54
CA ASN A 40 2.15 -23.42 0.10
C ASN A 40 3.26 -22.70 0.89
N GLY A 41 2.90 -21.84 1.86
CA GLY A 41 3.84 -21.09 2.71
C GLY A 41 4.31 -19.77 2.13
N GLN A 42 3.95 -19.43 0.89
CA GLN A 42 4.26 -18.12 0.32
C GLN A 42 3.37 -17.04 0.91
N ILE A 43 3.85 -15.80 0.93
CA ILE A 43 3.03 -14.65 1.34
C ILE A 43 1.89 -14.50 0.35
N LYS A 44 0.68 -14.36 0.88
CA LYS A 44 -0.54 -14.03 0.14
C LYS A 44 -0.81 -12.54 0.19
N ARG A 45 -0.67 -11.91 1.35
CA ARG A 45 -1.00 -10.50 1.55
C ARG A 45 -0.14 -9.88 2.63
N MET A 46 0.23 -8.62 2.43
CA MET A 46 0.80 -7.76 3.46
C MET A 46 0.03 -6.45 3.56
N GLU A 47 -0.27 -6.03 4.78
CA GLU A 47 -0.87 -4.72 5.05
C GLU A 47 -0.07 -3.97 6.14
N TYR A 48 0.20 -2.70 5.89
CA TYR A 48 1.01 -1.85 6.74
C TYR A 48 0.12 -0.82 7.43
N TYR A 49 0.12 -0.85 8.76
CA TYR A 49 -0.70 0.03 9.58
C TYR A 49 0.11 0.70 10.68
N LYS A 50 -0.24 1.96 10.93
CA LYS A 50 0.18 2.72 12.12
C LYS A 50 -1.06 3.33 12.75
N GLU A 51 -1.29 3.01 14.04
CA GLU A 51 -2.43 3.52 14.81
C GLU A 51 -3.80 3.25 14.16
N GLY A 52 -3.95 2.07 13.53
CA GLY A 52 -5.19 1.64 12.88
C GLY A 52 -5.45 2.25 11.50
N LYS A 53 -4.49 2.95 10.90
CA LYS A 53 -4.59 3.51 9.54
C LYS A 53 -3.52 2.93 8.64
N TYR A 54 -3.85 2.70 7.37
CA TYR A 54 -2.86 2.34 6.35
C TYR A 54 -1.74 3.37 6.33
N PHE A 55 -0.51 2.87 6.45
CA PHE A 55 0.68 3.71 6.52
C PHE A 55 1.87 2.98 5.93
N ARG A 56 2.46 3.56 4.89
CA ARG A 56 3.80 3.21 4.43
C ARG A 56 4.33 4.34 3.56
N GLU A 57 5.40 5.00 3.99
CA GLU A 57 6.01 6.07 3.20
C GLU A 57 6.69 5.50 1.96
N ASN A 58 6.43 6.10 0.80
CA ASN A 58 7.09 5.81 -0.48
C ASN A 58 7.02 4.35 -0.96
N ALA A 59 6.09 3.55 -0.43
CA ALA A 59 5.89 2.15 -0.79
C ALA A 59 4.42 1.76 -0.60
N PRO A 60 3.94 0.67 -1.23
CA PRO A 60 2.54 0.28 -1.12
C PRO A 60 2.22 -0.20 0.31
N ALA A 61 1.16 0.35 0.88
CA ALA A 61 0.68 -0.03 2.22
C ALA A 61 -0.17 -1.30 2.19
N PHE A 62 -0.60 -1.74 1.01
CA PHE A 62 -1.23 -3.04 0.79
C PHE A 62 -0.57 -3.71 -0.41
N ILE A 63 -0.20 -4.98 -0.25
CA ILE A 63 0.32 -5.82 -1.33
C ILE A 63 -0.39 -7.17 -1.29
N LEU A 64 -0.93 -7.59 -2.42
CA LEU A 64 -1.49 -8.92 -2.64
C LEU A 64 -0.59 -9.69 -3.61
N TYR A 65 -0.43 -10.98 -3.37
CA TYR A 65 0.43 -11.87 -4.14
C TYR A 65 -0.35 -13.08 -4.66
N TYR A 66 -0.04 -13.47 -5.88
CA TYR A 66 -0.40 -14.76 -6.42
C TYR A 66 0.30 -15.90 -5.66
N ASP A 67 -0.23 -17.11 -5.83
CA ASP A 67 0.30 -18.35 -5.26
C ASP A 67 1.69 -18.75 -5.79
N ASN A 68 2.17 -18.10 -6.85
CA ASN A 68 3.53 -18.23 -7.37
C ASN A 68 4.51 -17.20 -6.79
N GLY A 69 4.04 -16.30 -5.91
CA GLY A 69 4.83 -15.29 -5.23
C GLY A 69 4.99 -13.98 -6.02
N GLN A 70 4.43 -13.90 -7.23
CA GLN A 70 4.39 -12.64 -7.97
C GLN A 70 3.32 -11.71 -7.40
N VAL A 71 3.57 -10.41 -7.49
CA VAL A 71 2.62 -9.38 -7.05
C VAL A 71 1.37 -9.44 -7.93
N GLU A 72 0.21 -9.47 -7.30
CA GLU A 72 -1.10 -9.37 -7.94
C GLU A 72 -1.62 -7.94 -7.90
N ARG A 73 -1.42 -7.24 -6.77
CA ARG A 73 -1.93 -5.89 -6.55
C ARG A 73 -1.09 -5.11 -5.56
N GLU A 74 -0.90 -3.83 -5.84
CA GLU A 74 -0.28 -2.85 -4.94
C GLU A 74 -1.22 -1.66 -4.75
N GLU A 75 -1.28 -1.15 -3.53
CA GLU A 75 -2.06 0.06 -3.22
C GLU A 75 -1.28 1.03 -2.34
N TYR A 76 -1.40 2.31 -2.69
CA TYR A 76 -0.69 3.41 -2.07
C TYR A 76 -1.66 4.33 -1.35
N TYR A 77 -1.27 4.69 -0.13
CA TYR A 77 -2.11 5.47 0.79
C TYR A 77 -1.34 6.63 1.40
N LYS A 78 -2.04 7.75 1.61
CA LYS A 78 -1.63 8.89 2.42
C LYS A 78 -2.77 9.23 3.37
N ASP A 79 -2.50 9.25 4.67
CA ASP A 79 -3.49 9.51 5.72
C ASP A 79 -4.75 8.62 5.64
N GLY A 80 -4.57 7.35 5.26
CA GLY A 80 -5.66 6.38 5.11
C GLY A 80 -6.54 6.58 3.86
N LYS A 81 -6.09 7.39 2.89
CA LYS A 81 -6.76 7.61 1.60
C LYS A 81 -5.88 7.11 0.45
N TYR A 82 -6.47 6.53 -0.58
CA TYR A 82 -5.76 6.26 -1.84
C TYR A 82 -5.12 7.55 -2.36
N HIS A 83 -3.81 7.51 -2.52
CA HIS A 83 -3.03 8.69 -2.88
C HIS A 83 -1.67 8.27 -3.43
N ARG A 84 -1.30 8.83 -4.57
CA ARG A 84 0.06 8.75 -5.08
C ARG A 84 0.37 9.89 -6.06
N GLU A 85 1.43 10.63 -5.78
CA GLU A 85 1.88 11.79 -6.57
C GLU A 85 2.91 11.42 -7.66
N ASP A 86 3.58 10.27 -7.52
CA ASP A 86 4.64 9.77 -8.40
C ASP A 86 4.17 8.64 -9.37
N GLY A 87 2.89 8.27 -9.33
CA GLY A 87 2.34 7.25 -10.23
C GLY A 87 0.92 6.83 -9.86
N PRO A 88 0.45 5.67 -10.37
CA PRO A 88 -0.86 5.12 -10.01
C PRO A 88 -0.92 4.69 -8.54
N ALA A 89 -2.02 5.02 -7.89
CA ALA A 89 -2.26 4.67 -6.49
C ALA A 89 -2.73 3.21 -6.32
N ILE A 90 -3.24 2.59 -7.39
CA ILE A 90 -3.57 1.17 -7.44
C ILE A 90 -2.96 0.59 -8.71
N ILE A 91 -2.23 -0.50 -8.57
CA ILE A 91 -1.67 -1.26 -9.70
C ILE A 91 -2.10 -2.70 -9.55
N GLU A 92 -2.70 -3.27 -10.60
CA GLU A 92 -2.96 -4.71 -10.70
C GLU A 92 -2.06 -5.31 -11.77
N TYR A 93 -1.62 -6.54 -11.52
CA TYR A 93 -0.73 -7.29 -12.39
C TYR A 93 -1.36 -8.62 -12.80
N HIS A 94 -0.98 -9.11 -13.97
CA HIS A 94 -1.20 -10.49 -14.38
C HIS A 94 -0.23 -11.45 -13.67
N LYS A 95 -0.53 -12.76 -13.71
CA LYS A 95 0.31 -13.82 -13.11
C LYS A 95 1.72 -13.94 -13.70
N ASP A 96 2.02 -13.23 -14.78
CA ASP A 96 3.33 -13.15 -15.42
C ASP A 96 4.07 -11.83 -15.10
N GLY A 97 3.49 -10.97 -14.26
CA GLY A 97 4.05 -9.70 -13.81
C GLY A 97 3.74 -8.51 -14.73
N GLN A 98 3.02 -8.70 -15.83
CA GLN A 98 2.62 -7.59 -16.68
C GLN A 98 1.54 -6.74 -16.01
N VAL A 99 1.63 -5.41 -16.16
CA VAL A 99 0.60 -4.50 -15.66
C VAL A 99 -0.72 -4.78 -16.38
N LYS A 100 -1.74 -5.06 -15.58
CA LYS A 100 -3.11 -5.32 -16.03
C LYS A 100 -3.96 -4.05 -15.95
N ARG A 101 -3.82 -3.29 -14.87
CA ARG A 101 -4.60 -2.07 -14.63
C ARG A 101 -3.83 -1.10 -13.74
N GLU A 102 -4.03 0.18 -14.03
CA GLU A 102 -3.55 1.30 -13.22
C GLU A 102 -4.71 2.24 -12.92
N GLU A 103 -4.83 2.68 -11.67
CA GLU A 103 -5.79 3.70 -11.28
C GLU A 103 -5.09 4.82 -10.50
N TYR A 104 -5.48 6.07 -10.81
CA TYR A 104 -4.82 7.26 -10.30
C TYR A 104 -5.72 7.94 -9.28
N TYR A 105 -5.19 8.13 -8.06
CA TYR A 105 -5.92 8.78 -6.99
C TYR A 105 -5.05 9.82 -6.29
N ILE A 106 -5.66 10.96 -5.97
CA ILE A 106 -5.12 11.96 -5.04
C ILE A 106 -6.16 12.17 -3.95
N ASN A 107 -5.86 11.74 -2.73
CA ASN A 107 -6.75 11.89 -1.57
C ASN A 107 -8.17 11.31 -1.81
N ASN A 108 -8.25 10.07 -2.32
CA ASN A 108 -9.47 9.37 -2.75
C ASN A 108 -10.21 9.99 -3.96
N LYS A 109 -9.73 11.08 -4.55
CA LYS A 109 -10.27 11.58 -5.83
C LYS A 109 -9.71 10.72 -6.96
N HIS A 110 -10.57 9.91 -7.58
CA HIS A 110 -10.21 9.17 -8.78
C HIS A 110 -10.02 10.14 -9.95
N LEU A 111 -8.92 10.01 -10.66
CA LEU A 111 -8.53 10.86 -11.78
C LEU A 111 -8.25 9.96 -12.99
N ASN A 112 -8.61 10.43 -14.18
CA ASN A 112 -7.96 9.88 -15.37
C ASN A 112 -6.52 10.40 -15.47
N TYR A 113 -5.70 9.76 -16.30
CA TYR A 113 -4.28 10.11 -16.45
C TYR A 113 -4.02 11.60 -16.76
N ARG A 114 -4.86 12.23 -17.60
CA ARG A 114 -4.70 13.65 -17.95
C ARG A 114 -5.02 14.58 -16.79
N GLU A 115 -6.05 14.25 -16.00
CA GLU A 115 -6.40 15.00 -14.80
C GLU A 115 -5.33 14.84 -13.72
N TRP A 116 -4.82 13.62 -13.55
CA TRP A 116 -3.73 13.33 -12.62
C TRP A 116 -2.48 14.14 -12.96
N LEU A 117 -2.02 14.13 -14.22
CA LEU A 117 -0.87 14.93 -14.65
C LEU A 117 -1.05 16.43 -14.33
N LYS A 118 -2.24 16.98 -14.51
CA LYS A 118 -2.52 18.39 -14.16
C LYS A 118 -2.48 18.63 -12.66
N GLU A 119 -3.03 17.70 -11.88
CA GLU A 119 -3.11 17.80 -10.43
C GLU A 119 -1.74 17.65 -9.76
N THR A 120 -0.84 16.83 -10.32
CA THR A 120 0.49 16.55 -9.76
C THR A 120 1.59 17.42 -10.36
N LEU A 121 1.74 17.45 -11.70
CA LEU A 121 2.81 18.22 -12.36
C LEU A 121 2.48 19.71 -12.49
N GLY A 122 1.19 20.07 -12.57
CA GLY A 122 0.78 21.48 -12.60
C GLY A 122 1.16 22.22 -11.32
N LYS A 123 1.20 21.51 -10.18
CA LYS A 123 1.69 22.05 -8.90
C LYS A 123 3.21 22.20 -8.89
N THR A 124 3.95 21.25 -9.47
CA THR A 124 5.42 21.27 -9.51
C THR A 124 5.98 22.43 -10.33
N ILE A 125 5.38 22.73 -11.49
CA ILE A 125 5.82 23.85 -12.32
C ILE A 125 5.45 25.19 -11.67
N GLN A 126 4.25 25.29 -11.08
CA GLN A 126 3.82 26.52 -10.38
C GLN A 126 4.69 26.80 -9.15
N SER A 127 5.03 25.79 -8.34
CA SER A 127 5.90 25.95 -7.17
C SER A 127 7.33 26.34 -7.55
N GLN A 128 7.86 25.78 -8.65
CA GLN A 128 9.20 26.16 -9.15
C GLN A 128 9.25 27.62 -9.61
N ILE A 129 8.18 28.12 -10.25
CA ILE A 129 8.09 29.52 -10.68
C ILE A 129 7.94 30.46 -9.48
N GLU A 130 7.15 30.10 -8.47
CA GLU A 130 6.95 30.91 -7.26
C GLU A 130 8.23 31.01 -6.41
N GLU A 131 8.98 29.92 -6.24
CA GLU A 131 10.29 29.94 -5.57
C GLU A 131 11.33 30.82 -6.29
N GLU A 132 11.30 30.88 -7.63
CA GLU A 132 12.19 31.74 -8.43
C GLU A 132 11.81 33.23 -8.39
N LEU A 133 10.54 33.56 -8.11
CA LEU A 133 10.03 34.94 -8.05
C LEU A 133 10.11 35.58 -6.67
N GLU A 134 10.32 34.80 -5.61
CA GLU A 134 10.52 35.27 -4.22
C GLU A 134 12.00 35.55 -3.86
N LEU A 135 12.91 35.49 -4.84
CA LEU A 135 14.36 35.79 -4.73
C LEU A 135 14.73 37.07 -5.49
#